data_AF-A0A6N2N753-F1
#
_entry.id   AF-A0A6N2N753-F1
#
_cell.length_a   1.000
_cell.length_b   1.000
_cell.length_c   1.000
_cell.angle_alpha   90.00
_cell.angle_beta   90.00
_cell.angle_gamma   90.00
#
_symmetry.space_group_name_H-M   'P 1'
#
loop_
_entity.id
_entity.type
_entity.pdbx_description
1 polymer ?
#
loop_
_entity_poly.entity_id
_entity_poly.type
_entity_poly.pdbx_seq_one_letter_code
_entity_poly.pdbx_strand_id
1 'polypeptide(L)'
;MRYATSLIGGPSNLATFVAVYALFGPTFPGIYDKDRGVYTLFYPGLSFAFPIPSQYTDCCHGREAELPLEFPDGTTPVTCRVSIYDGSADKKVGVGSLMHKASAPPLLPGNPYMEEVLVKLGEELYFSVGGQHIPFGASPQDVWTELGRPCGIHQKQVDQMVIHSASDPHPRTTLCGDYFYNYFTRGLDILFDGQTHRIKKFVLHTNYPGHADFNSYIKCNFVIEGSDFDNSKQSITPSTKWDQVKEILGDCGRAAIQTQGSTSNPFGSTFVYGYQNIAFEVMKNGYIATVTLFQS
;
A
#
# COMPACT_ATOMS: atom_id res chain seq x y z
N MET A 1 -8.15 13.22 1.18
CA MET A 1 -7.99 13.71 2.56
C MET A 1 -9.35 14.11 3.13
N ARG A 2 -9.76 13.42 4.19
CA ARG A 2 -10.96 13.73 4.97
C ARG A 2 -10.53 14.08 6.39
N TYR A 3 -11.13 15.10 7.00
CA TYR A 3 -10.89 15.47 8.38
C TYR A 3 -12.24 15.55 9.10
N ALA A 4 -12.37 14.80 10.19
CA ALA A 4 -13.65 14.51 10.83
C ALA A 4 -14.70 14.08 9.79
N THR A 5 -15.80 14.83 9.66
CA THR A 5 -16.87 14.54 8.70
C THR A 5 -16.64 15.13 7.31
N SER A 6 -15.70 16.06 7.15
CA SER A 6 -15.54 16.92 5.97
C SER A 6 -14.45 16.42 5.01
N LEU A 7 -14.76 16.42 3.71
CA LEU A 7 -13.80 16.09 2.65
C LEU A 7 -13.05 17.36 2.22
N ILE A 8 -11.73 17.40 2.42
CA ILE A 8 -10.88 18.55 2.05
C ILE A 8 -10.23 18.35 0.69
N GLY A 9 -9.86 17.11 0.37
CA GLY A 9 -9.16 16.80 -0.89
C GLY A 9 -9.49 15.40 -1.38
N GLY A 10 -9.52 15.19 -2.69
CA GLY A 10 -9.85 13.92 -3.33
C GLY A 10 -9.82 14.03 -4.85
N PRO A 11 -10.23 12.99 -5.57
CA PRO A 11 -10.20 12.97 -7.04
C PRO A 11 -11.00 14.09 -7.70
N SER A 12 -12.12 14.49 -7.07
CA SER A 12 -13.03 15.54 -7.53
C SER A 12 -12.89 16.87 -6.79
N ASN A 13 -12.09 16.92 -5.71
CA ASN A 13 -12.04 18.07 -4.80
C ASN A 13 -10.57 18.44 -4.54
N LEU A 14 -10.17 19.66 -4.90
CA LEU A 14 -8.81 20.13 -4.63
C LEU A 14 -8.70 20.64 -3.18
N ALA A 15 -7.61 20.26 -2.50
CA ALA A 15 -7.28 20.77 -1.17
C ALA A 15 -6.68 22.19 -1.27
N THR A 16 -7.52 23.19 -1.51
CA THR A 16 -7.12 24.59 -1.67
C THR A 16 -6.81 25.26 -0.33
N PHE A 17 -6.05 26.37 -0.38
CA PHE A 17 -5.77 27.21 0.78
C PHE A 17 -7.06 27.65 1.48
N VAL A 18 -8.04 28.16 0.72
CA VAL A 18 -9.36 28.54 1.25
C VAL A 18 -10.06 27.37 1.95
N ALA A 19 -10.08 26.18 1.34
CA ALA A 19 -10.76 25.02 1.92
C ALA A 19 -10.11 24.56 3.23
N VAL A 20 -8.77 24.57 3.28
CA VAL A 20 -8.01 24.24 4.50
C VAL A 20 -8.27 25.29 5.58
N TYR A 21 -8.17 26.58 5.23
CA TYR A 21 -8.38 27.69 6.16
C TYR A 21 -9.81 27.74 6.71
N ALA A 22 -10.81 27.47 5.88
CA ALA A 22 -12.22 27.41 6.28
C ALA A 22 -12.51 26.24 7.23
N LEU A 23 -11.86 25.09 7.03
CA LEU A 23 -12.16 23.90 7.83
C LEU A 23 -11.41 23.85 9.16
N PHE A 24 -10.12 24.16 9.15
CA PHE A 24 -9.31 24.13 10.37
C PHE A 24 -9.35 25.45 11.15
N GLY A 25 -9.90 26.49 10.54
CA GLY A 25 -10.03 27.82 11.13
C GLY A 25 -8.81 28.70 10.86
N PRO A 26 -8.93 30.00 11.17
CA PRO A 26 -7.82 30.92 11.03
C PRO A 26 -6.67 30.52 11.96
N THR A 27 -5.47 30.52 11.41
CA THR A 27 -4.22 30.33 12.17
C THR A 27 -3.48 31.64 12.28
N PHE A 28 -2.44 31.69 13.12
CA PHE A 28 -1.43 32.73 12.99
C PHE A 28 -0.85 32.74 11.56
N PRO A 29 -0.30 33.88 11.09
CA PRO A 29 0.30 33.97 9.77
C PRO A 29 1.25 32.79 9.52
N GLY A 30 1.08 32.16 8.36
CA GLY A 30 1.94 31.06 7.92
C GLY A 30 3.35 31.57 7.62
N ILE A 31 4.25 30.63 7.36
CA ILE A 31 5.65 30.96 7.06
C ILE A 31 5.90 30.80 5.56
N TYR A 32 6.35 31.88 4.93
CA TYR A 32 6.82 31.86 3.55
C TYR A 32 8.31 31.52 3.46
N ASP A 33 8.61 30.40 2.82
CA ASP A 33 9.96 30.00 2.45
C ASP A 33 10.27 30.50 1.04
N LYS A 34 11.02 31.61 0.95
CA LYS A 34 11.38 32.27 -0.32
C LYS A 34 12.24 31.39 -1.22
N ASP A 35 13.13 30.60 -0.63
CA ASP A 35 14.06 29.75 -1.39
C ASP A 35 13.30 28.62 -2.09
N ARG A 36 12.21 28.15 -1.47
CA ARG A 36 11.34 27.10 -2.01
C ARG A 36 10.12 27.62 -2.77
N GLY A 37 9.77 28.90 -2.60
CA GLY A 37 8.52 29.46 -3.10
C GLY A 37 7.28 28.84 -2.46
N VAL A 38 7.36 28.44 -1.18
CA VAL A 38 6.29 27.70 -0.50
C VAL A 38 5.84 28.42 0.76
N TYR A 39 4.53 28.63 0.88
CA TYR A 39 3.87 29.14 2.07
C TYR A 39 3.32 27.98 2.91
N THR A 40 3.58 27.96 4.22
CA THR A 40 3.17 26.86 5.09
C THR A 40 2.27 27.34 6.24
N LEU A 41 1.07 26.76 6.36
CA LEU A 41 0.19 26.91 7.51
C LEU A 41 0.48 25.85 8.57
N PHE A 42 0.40 26.23 9.85
CA PHE A 42 0.71 25.37 10.98
C PHE A 42 -0.50 25.22 11.91
N TYR A 43 -0.82 23.98 12.21
CA TYR A 43 -1.81 23.57 13.20
C TYR A 43 -1.12 22.62 14.21
N PRO A 44 -1.67 22.45 15.42
CA PRO A 44 -1.14 21.47 16.36
C PRO A 44 -0.99 20.08 15.72
N GLY A 45 0.25 19.63 15.55
CA GLY A 45 0.62 18.34 14.96
C GLY A 45 0.42 18.20 13.44
N LEU A 46 0.11 19.27 12.72
CA LEU A 46 -0.19 19.24 11.29
C LEU A 46 0.31 20.51 10.57
N SER A 47 0.79 20.39 9.34
CA SER A 47 1.10 21.55 8.49
C SER A 47 0.70 21.30 7.04
N PHE A 48 0.27 22.38 6.37
CA PHE A 48 -0.11 22.40 4.97
C PHE A 48 0.80 23.34 4.20
N ALA A 49 1.44 22.85 3.15
CA ALA A 49 2.35 23.61 2.32
C ALA A 49 1.70 23.91 0.95
N PHE A 50 1.79 25.18 0.56
CA PHE A 50 1.16 25.75 -0.61
C PHE A 50 2.24 26.39 -1.50
N PRO A 51 2.43 25.92 -2.73
CA PRO A 51 3.34 26.57 -3.66
C PRO A 51 2.76 27.92 -4.08
N ILE A 52 3.57 28.97 -4.00
CA ILE A 52 3.19 30.33 -4.41
C ILE A 52 3.84 30.60 -5.77
N PRO A 53 3.06 30.85 -6.84
CA PRO A 53 3.61 31.26 -8.12
C PRO A 53 4.50 32.49 -7.99
N SER A 54 5.57 32.56 -8.79
CA SER A 54 6.56 33.63 -8.70
C SER A 54 5.95 35.03 -8.84
N GLN A 55 4.91 35.17 -9.65
CA GLN A 55 4.16 36.42 -9.86
C GLN A 55 3.39 36.93 -8.63
N TYR A 56 3.18 36.10 -7.61
CA TYR A 56 2.49 36.46 -6.36
C TYR A 56 3.42 36.43 -5.14
N THR A 57 4.74 36.33 -5.36
CA THR A 57 5.74 36.39 -4.29
C THR A 57 5.69 37.70 -3.51
N ASP A 58 5.32 38.80 -4.18
CA ASP A 58 5.14 40.11 -3.56
C ASP A 58 3.97 40.16 -2.57
N CYS A 59 2.97 39.28 -2.70
CA CYS A 59 1.90 39.16 -1.72
C CYS A 59 2.40 38.60 -0.36
N CYS A 60 3.63 38.07 -0.30
CA CYS A 60 4.24 37.46 0.88
C CYS A 60 5.37 38.35 1.45
N HIS A 61 5.09 39.62 1.74
CA HIS A 61 6.07 40.54 2.33
C HIS A 61 6.34 40.22 3.81
N GLY A 62 7.33 39.36 4.07
CA GLY A 62 7.80 39.02 5.42
C GLY A 62 7.79 37.52 5.69
N ARG A 63 8.51 37.06 6.73
CA ARG A 63 8.50 35.64 7.13
C ARG A 63 7.15 35.20 7.71
N GLU A 64 6.35 36.14 8.20
CA GLU A 64 5.02 35.96 8.82
C GLU A 64 3.97 36.81 8.07
N ALA A 65 3.94 36.72 6.74
CA ALA A 65 2.96 37.46 5.93
C ALA A 65 1.61 36.72 5.94
N GLU A 66 0.50 37.43 6.10
CA GLU A 66 -0.83 36.84 5.84
C GLU A 66 -1.03 36.71 4.32
N LEU A 67 -0.99 35.47 3.83
CA LEU A 67 -1.36 35.20 2.44
C LEU A 67 -2.85 35.50 2.23
N PRO A 68 -3.24 36.30 1.23
CA PRO A 68 -4.64 36.48 0.90
C PRO A 68 -5.26 35.13 0.51
N LEU A 69 -6.53 34.93 0.89
CA LEU A 69 -7.27 33.69 0.65
C LEU A 69 -7.32 33.33 -0.86
N GLU A 70 -7.39 34.36 -1.69
CA GLU A 70 -7.36 34.30 -3.15
C GLU A 70 -6.33 35.27 -3.69
N PHE A 71 -5.66 34.88 -4.77
CA PHE A 71 -4.80 35.76 -5.54
C PHE A 71 -5.63 36.78 -6.34
N PRO A 72 -5.02 37.86 -6.86
CA PRO A 72 -5.72 38.87 -7.67
C PRO A 72 -6.45 38.33 -8.91
N ASP A 73 -6.10 37.13 -9.37
CA ASP A 73 -6.75 36.44 -10.50
C ASP A 73 -7.94 35.55 -10.07
N GLY A 74 -8.30 35.55 -8.78
CA GLY A 74 -9.35 34.72 -8.20
C GLY A 74 -8.94 33.27 -7.98
N THR A 75 -7.68 32.91 -8.24
CA THR A 75 -7.17 31.56 -7.96
C THR A 75 -6.72 31.44 -6.52
N THR A 76 -6.65 30.21 -6.01
CA THR A 76 -6.17 29.93 -4.66
C THR A 76 -5.14 28.80 -4.72
N PRO A 77 -4.04 28.88 -3.94
CA PRO A 77 -3.03 27.83 -3.93
C PRO A 77 -3.61 26.46 -3.59
N VAL A 78 -3.13 25.42 -4.25
CA VAL A 78 -3.47 24.04 -3.93
C VAL A 78 -2.38 23.44 -3.07
N THR A 79 -2.77 22.73 -2.01
CA THR A 79 -1.84 22.03 -1.12
C THR A 79 -0.97 21.06 -1.92
N CYS A 80 0.35 21.22 -1.85
CA CYS A 80 1.30 20.28 -2.46
C CYS A 80 1.87 19.28 -1.44
N ARG A 81 1.83 19.61 -0.14
CA ARG A 81 2.36 18.76 0.92
C ARG A 81 1.57 18.93 2.21
N VAL A 82 1.31 17.81 2.87
CA VAL A 82 0.78 17.75 4.23
C VAL A 82 1.81 17.05 5.10
N SER A 83 2.17 17.65 6.24
CA SER A 83 3.10 17.03 7.20
C SER A 83 2.38 16.79 8.51
N ILE A 84 2.49 15.58 9.05
CA ILE A 84 1.97 15.22 10.38
C ILE A 84 3.18 15.07 11.31
N TYR A 85 3.12 15.68 12.48
CA TYR A 85 4.23 15.68 13.43
C TYR A 85 3.73 15.69 14.87
N ASP A 86 4.60 15.31 15.80
CA ASP A 86 4.31 15.45 17.22
C ASP A 86 4.42 16.93 17.62
N GLY A 87 3.32 17.49 18.15
CA GLY A 87 3.25 18.87 18.62
C GLY A 87 3.95 19.10 19.96
N SER A 88 4.50 18.05 20.59
CA SER A 88 5.24 18.15 21.87
C SER A 88 6.53 18.97 21.76
N ALA A 89 7.12 19.02 20.57
CA ALA A 89 8.19 19.95 20.26
C ALA A 89 7.60 21.12 19.49
N ASP A 90 7.88 22.36 19.89
CA ASP A 90 7.52 23.60 19.19
C ASP A 90 8.26 23.76 17.83
N LYS A 91 8.58 22.62 17.20
CA LYS A 91 9.28 22.47 15.93
C LYS A 91 8.23 22.47 14.82
N LYS A 92 8.08 23.62 14.19
CA LYS A 92 7.31 23.79 12.96
C LYS A 92 7.89 22.92 11.83
N VAL A 93 7.32 21.74 11.59
CA VAL A 93 7.74 20.84 10.50
C VAL A 93 7.20 21.37 9.18
N GLY A 94 8.09 21.70 8.24
CA GLY A 94 7.69 22.31 6.96
C GLY A 94 8.61 23.40 6.45
N VAL A 95 9.33 24.07 7.35
CA VAL A 95 10.15 25.27 7.07
C VAL A 95 11.64 24.95 7.21
N GLY A 96 12.44 25.37 6.23
CA GLY A 96 13.89 25.20 6.25
C GLY A 96 14.41 23.86 5.72
N SER A 97 15.72 23.64 5.91
CA SER A 97 16.52 22.62 5.20
C SER A 97 16.49 21.21 5.81
N LEU A 98 16.12 21.03 7.09
CA LEU A 98 16.10 19.70 7.73
C LEU A 98 14.70 19.30 8.20
N MET A 99 14.03 18.51 7.38
CA MET A 99 12.97 17.62 7.86
C MET A 99 13.66 16.42 8.49
N HIS A 100 13.77 16.38 9.83
CA HIS A 100 14.20 15.14 10.48
C HIS A 100 13.10 14.10 10.26
N LYS A 101 13.40 13.05 9.50
CA LYS A 101 12.48 11.93 9.29
C LYS A 101 12.08 11.38 10.65
N ALA A 102 10.78 11.26 10.90
CA ALA A 102 10.30 10.61 12.13
C ALA A 102 10.93 9.21 12.21
N SER A 103 11.61 8.92 13.32
CA SER A 103 12.00 7.55 13.62
C SER A 103 10.73 6.75 13.84
N ALA A 104 10.64 5.57 13.21
CA ALA A 104 9.55 4.66 13.52
C ALA A 104 9.54 4.39 15.04
N PRO A 105 8.36 4.34 15.70
CA PRO A 105 8.29 3.99 17.10
C PRO A 105 9.06 2.68 17.35
N PRO A 106 9.84 2.57 18.43
CA PRO A 106 10.50 1.32 18.75
C PRO A 106 9.42 0.27 18.98
N LEU A 107 9.44 -0.80 18.19
CA LEU A 107 8.56 -1.93 18.41
C LEU A 107 9.12 -2.78 19.54
N LEU A 108 8.24 -3.32 20.38
CA LEU A 108 8.65 -4.31 21.37
C LEU A 108 9.31 -5.50 20.66
N PRO A 109 10.41 -6.07 21.21
CA PRO A 109 10.98 -7.30 20.69
C PRO A 109 9.92 -8.39 20.59
N GLY A 110 9.80 -9.01 19.42
CA GLY A 110 8.78 -10.03 19.15
C GLY A 110 7.40 -9.48 18.77
N ASN A 111 7.26 -8.19 18.45
CA ASN A 111 6.03 -7.67 17.87
C ASN A 111 5.85 -8.19 16.43
N PRO A 112 4.73 -8.84 16.08
CA PRO A 112 4.50 -9.40 14.74
C PRO A 112 4.33 -8.34 13.64
N TYR A 113 4.18 -7.05 13.99
CA TYR A 113 3.94 -5.98 13.01
C TYR A 113 5.06 -5.81 11.98
N MET A 114 6.32 -6.04 12.38
CA MET A 114 7.49 -6.03 11.48
C MET A 114 8.13 -7.42 11.37
N GLU A 115 7.37 -8.48 11.65
CA GLU A 115 7.86 -9.84 11.46
C GLU A 115 8.19 -10.07 9.99
N GLU A 116 9.43 -10.53 9.73
CA GLU A 116 9.83 -10.97 8.40
C GLU A 116 9.21 -12.34 8.11
N VAL A 117 8.65 -12.47 6.91
CA VAL A 117 8.09 -13.73 6.40
C VAL A 117 9.00 -14.24 5.30
N LEU A 118 9.85 -15.22 5.63
CA LEU A 118 10.77 -15.82 4.69
C LEU A 118 10.00 -16.77 3.76
N VAL A 119 10.16 -16.56 2.45
CA VAL A 119 9.44 -17.30 1.42
C VAL A 119 10.40 -18.26 0.75
N LYS A 120 10.12 -19.56 0.88
CA LYS A 120 10.73 -20.60 0.05
C LYS A 120 9.78 -20.95 -1.07
N LEU A 121 10.12 -20.56 -2.30
CA LEU A 121 9.26 -20.71 -3.46
C LEU A 121 8.86 -22.18 -3.67
N GLY A 122 7.55 -22.42 -3.83
CA GLY A 122 6.99 -23.76 -4.04
C GLY A 122 7.01 -24.68 -2.81
N GLU A 123 7.54 -24.22 -1.66
CA GLU A 123 7.69 -25.04 -0.45
C GLU A 123 6.87 -24.52 0.73
N GLU A 124 7.26 -23.40 1.33
CA GLU A 124 6.70 -22.95 2.61
C GLU A 124 6.87 -21.44 2.87
N LEU A 125 6.09 -20.95 3.84
CA LEU A 125 6.32 -19.68 4.53
C LEU A 125 6.91 -19.92 5.91
N TYR A 126 7.93 -19.13 6.28
CA TYR A 126 8.53 -19.14 7.62
C TYR A 126 8.39 -17.78 8.31
N PHE A 127 7.80 -17.78 9.50
CA PHE A 127 7.53 -16.60 10.33
C PHE A 127 8.66 -16.39 11.34
N SER A 128 9.46 -15.34 11.15
CA SER A 128 10.74 -15.16 11.87
C SER A 128 10.61 -14.90 13.37
N VAL A 129 9.51 -14.32 13.86
CA VAL A 129 9.36 -13.97 15.27
C VAL A 129 8.89 -15.17 16.07
N GLY A 130 7.92 -15.91 15.56
CA GLY A 130 7.36 -17.07 16.27
C GLY A 130 7.95 -18.42 15.85
N GLY A 131 8.76 -18.46 14.80
CA GLY A 131 9.41 -19.68 14.30
C GLY A 131 8.44 -20.65 13.61
N GLN A 132 7.25 -20.19 13.21
CA GLN A 132 6.24 -21.04 12.58
C GLN A 132 6.54 -21.31 11.12
N HIS A 133 6.22 -22.53 10.68
CA HIS A 133 6.35 -22.98 9.30
C HIS A 133 4.98 -23.35 8.72
N ILE A 134 4.64 -22.80 7.55
CA ILE A 134 3.40 -23.10 6.85
C ILE A 134 3.73 -23.61 5.44
N PRO A 135 3.82 -24.93 5.25
CA PRO A 135 4.09 -25.50 3.93
C PRO A 135 2.86 -25.49 3.03
N PHE A 136 3.08 -25.52 1.71
CA PHE A 136 2.02 -25.89 0.78
C PHE A 136 1.47 -27.27 1.14
N GLY A 137 0.18 -27.48 0.88
CA GLY A 137 -0.48 -28.75 1.20
C GLY A 137 -0.92 -28.91 2.67
N ALA A 138 -0.57 -27.99 3.58
CA ALA A 138 -1.01 -28.05 4.97
C ALA A 138 -2.55 -27.95 5.09
N SER A 139 -3.11 -28.51 6.16
CA SER A 139 -4.54 -28.47 6.45
C SER A 139 -4.93 -27.20 7.22
N PRO A 140 -6.22 -26.83 7.26
CA PRO A 140 -6.70 -25.75 8.12
C PRO A 140 -6.33 -25.91 9.59
N GLN A 141 -6.31 -27.15 10.09
CA GLN A 141 -5.95 -27.47 11.48
C GLN A 141 -4.47 -27.16 11.75
N ASP A 142 -3.59 -27.50 10.80
CA ASP A 142 -2.16 -27.16 10.89
C ASP A 142 -1.98 -25.65 10.93
N VAL A 143 -2.64 -24.93 10.02
CA VAL A 143 -2.58 -23.46 9.97
C VAL A 143 -3.10 -22.83 11.27
N TRP A 144 -4.18 -23.34 11.85
CA TRP A 144 -4.70 -22.82 13.12
C TRP A 144 -3.78 -23.08 14.30
N THR A 145 -3.06 -24.21 14.27
CA THR A 145 -2.08 -24.55 15.31
C THR A 145 -0.93 -23.54 15.31
N GLU A 146 -0.49 -23.13 14.12
CA GLU A 146 0.65 -22.22 13.95
C GLU A 146 0.26 -20.73 14.05
N LEU A 147 -0.78 -20.31 13.32
CA LEU A 147 -1.15 -18.90 13.16
C LEU A 147 -2.36 -18.47 13.99
N GLY A 148 -3.09 -19.42 14.57
CA GLY A 148 -4.37 -19.19 15.23
C GLY A 148 -5.53 -19.05 14.25
N ARG A 149 -6.67 -18.56 14.77
CA ARG A 149 -7.88 -18.38 13.97
C ARG A 149 -7.71 -17.23 12.96
N PRO A 150 -8.14 -17.39 11.69
CA PRO A 150 -8.12 -16.30 10.72
C PRO A 150 -9.08 -15.18 11.10
N CYS A 151 -8.77 -13.96 10.64
CA CYS A 151 -9.62 -12.79 10.82
C CYS A 151 -10.91 -12.89 9.98
N GLY A 152 -10.83 -13.51 8.81
CA GLY A 152 -11.96 -13.70 7.91
C GLY A 152 -11.88 -15.02 7.15
N ILE A 153 -13.03 -15.53 6.71
CA ILE A 153 -13.15 -16.71 5.85
C ILE A 153 -14.08 -16.35 4.70
N HIS A 154 -13.63 -16.53 3.46
CA HIS A 154 -14.40 -16.19 2.27
C HIS A 154 -14.37 -17.34 1.26
N GLN A 155 -15.52 -17.71 0.70
CA GLN A 155 -15.55 -18.65 -0.42
C GLN A 155 -15.04 -17.97 -1.68
N LYS A 156 -14.19 -18.67 -2.44
CA LYS A 156 -13.76 -18.19 -3.74
C LYS A 156 -14.96 -18.20 -4.68
N GLN A 157 -15.42 -17.02 -5.07
CA GLN A 157 -16.47 -16.92 -6.07
C GLN A 157 -15.98 -17.49 -7.41
N VAL A 158 -16.90 -18.10 -8.15
CA VAL A 158 -16.60 -18.77 -9.42
C VAL A 158 -16.02 -17.76 -10.40
N ASP A 159 -14.88 -18.15 -10.97
CA ASP A 159 -14.17 -17.34 -11.96
C ASP A 159 -15.01 -17.25 -13.25
N GLN A 160 -15.33 -16.04 -13.69
CA GLN A 160 -16.06 -15.81 -14.94
C GLN A 160 -15.27 -16.29 -16.17
N MET A 161 -13.96 -16.58 -16.06
CA MET A 161 -13.18 -17.15 -17.17
C MET A 161 -13.49 -18.63 -17.45
N VAL A 162 -14.10 -19.37 -16.52
CA VAL A 162 -14.43 -20.80 -16.71
C VAL A 162 -15.51 -21.01 -17.78
N ILE A 163 -16.27 -19.97 -18.11
CA ILE A 163 -17.36 -20.02 -19.08
C ILE A 163 -16.85 -20.17 -20.53
N HIS A 164 -15.55 -19.97 -20.77
CA HIS A 164 -14.93 -20.08 -22.11
C HIS A 164 -14.12 -21.37 -22.34
N SER A 165 -14.09 -22.30 -21.38
CA SER A 165 -13.51 -23.64 -21.60
C SER A 165 -14.48 -24.50 -22.42
N ALA A 166 -14.43 -24.36 -23.74
CA ALA A 166 -15.35 -24.96 -24.72
C ALA A 166 -15.22 -26.50 -24.91
N SER A 167 -14.78 -27.25 -23.90
CA SER A 167 -14.36 -28.65 -24.08
C SER A 167 -15.17 -29.70 -23.32
N ASP A 168 -16.04 -29.33 -22.36
CA ASP A 168 -16.71 -30.33 -21.51
C ASP A 168 -18.25 -30.32 -21.68
N PRO A 169 -18.85 -31.40 -22.22
CA PRO A 169 -20.31 -31.52 -22.42
C PRO A 169 -21.10 -31.70 -21.12
N HIS A 170 -20.43 -31.91 -19.98
CA HIS A 170 -21.08 -32.01 -18.67
C HIS A 170 -20.62 -30.86 -17.79
N PRO A 171 -21.43 -29.81 -17.57
CA PRO A 171 -21.14 -28.85 -16.52
C PRO A 171 -21.36 -29.59 -15.20
N ARG A 172 -20.34 -30.31 -14.72
CA ARG A 172 -20.23 -30.65 -13.31
C ARG A 172 -20.38 -29.33 -12.59
N THR A 173 -21.42 -29.24 -11.76
CA THR A 173 -21.75 -28.07 -10.96
C THR A 173 -20.48 -27.36 -10.53
N THR A 174 -20.28 -26.17 -11.12
CA THR A 174 -19.11 -25.29 -11.06
C THR A 174 -18.97 -24.65 -9.69
N LEU A 175 -19.09 -25.42 -8.62
CA LEU A 175 -18.80 -24.99 -7.26
C LEU A 175 -17.28 -25.02 -7.10
N CYS A 176 -16.63 -23.89 -7.36
CA CYS A 176 -15.30 -23.64 -6.83
C CYS A 176 -15.45 -23.62 -5.30
N GLY A 177 -15.31 -24.79 -4.67
CA GLY A 177 -15.39 -24.95 -3.22
C GLY A 177 -14.17 -24.41 -2.48
N ASP A 178 -13.18 -23.90 -3.22
CA ASP A 178 -11.99 -23.27 -2.66
C ASP A 178 -12.39 -22.08 -1.77
N TYR A 179 -11.65 -21.88 -0.69
CA TYR A 179 -11.95 -20.82 0.27
C TYR A 179 -10.67 -20.20 0.81
N PHE A 180 -10.76 -18.93 1.16
CA PHE A 180 -9.68 -18.15 1.72
C PHE A 180 -9.79 -18.09 3.23
N TYR A 181 -8.66 -18.21 3.90
CA TYR A 181 -8.43 -17.68 5.24
C TYR A 181 -7.68 -16.37 5.12
N ASN A 182 -8.25 -15.29 5.66
CA ASN A 182 -7.65 -13.97 5.65
C ASN A 182 -7.06 -13.64 7.02
N TYR A 183 -5.77 -13.36 7.05
CA TYR A 183 -5.03 -12.87 8.22
C TYR A 183 -4.67 -11.41 7.98
N PHE A 184 -5.68 -10.51 8.13
CA PHE A 184 -5.51 -9.07 7.92
C PHE A 184 -4.35 -8.49 8.72
N THR A 185 -4.14 -8.97 9.95
CA THR A 185 -3.06 -8.52 10.84
C THR A 185 -1.67 -9.02 10.44
N ARG A 186 -1.57 -9.95 9.50
CA ARG A 186 -0.30 -10.50 8.98
C ARG A 186 -0.07 -10.15 7.50
N GLY A 187 -1.04 -9.49 6.85
CA GLY A 187 -0.97 -9.21 5.42
C GLY A 187 -0.97 -10.47 4.56
N LEU A 188 -1.70 -11.50 4.98
CA LEU A 188 -1.65 -12.83 4.37
C LEU A 188 -3.05 -13.36 4.08
N ASP A 189 -3.27 -13.87 2.87
CA ASP A 189 -4.36 -14.77 2.56
C ASP A 189 -3.85 -16.16 2.21
N ILE A 190 -4.57 -17.18 2.65
CA ILE A 190 -4.27 -18.58 2.38
C ILE A 190 -5.46 -19.18 1.63
N LEU A 191 -5.24 -19.62 0.39
CA LEU A 191 -6.26 -20.31 -0.40
C LEU A 191 -6.18 -21.81 -0.16
N PHE A 192 -7.28 -22.39 0.30
CA PHE A 192 -7.46 -23.83 0.43
C PHE A 192 -8.23 -24.40 -0.75
N ASP A 193 -7.84 -25.61 -1.13
CA ASP A 193 -8.60 -26.44 -2.05
C ASP A 193 -9.94 -26.87 -1.43
N GLY A 194 -11.02 -26.73 -2.20
CA GLY A 194 -12.36 -27.07 -1.75
C GLY A 194 -12.63 -28.56 -1.58
N GLN A 195 -11.81 -29.43 -2.18
CA GLN A 195 -11.99 -30.88 -2.10
C GLN A 195 -11.06 -31.51 -1.06
N THR A 196 -9.78 -31.16 -1.14
CA THR A 196 -8.74 -31.75 -0.28
C THR A 196 -8.53 -30.97 1.01
N HIS A 197 -9.06 -29.74 1.11
CA HIS A 197 -8.81 -28.82 2.23
C HIS A 197 -7.31 -28.65 2.48
N ARG A 198 -6.53 -28.52 1.42
CA ARG A 198 -5.08 -28.31 1.50
C ARG A 198 -4.71 -26.96 0.90
N ILE A 199 -3.68 -26.32 1.44
CA ILE A 199 -3.19 -25.03 0.92
C ILE A 199 -2.73 -25.18 -0.54
N LYS A 200 -3.26 -24.32 -1.42
CA LYS A 200 -2.86 -24.20 -2.82
C LYS A 200 -2.04 -22.96 -3.10
N LYS A 201 -2.39 -21.83 -2.46
CA LYS A 201 -1.79 -20.52 -2.72
C LYS A 201 -1.68 -19.69 -1.45
N PHE A 202 -0.65 -18.86 -1.42
CA PHE A 202 -0.54 -17.75 -0.48
C PHE A 202 -0.62 -16.43 -1.24
N VAL A 203 -1.24 -15.41 -0.64
CA VAL A 203 -1.24 -14.04 -1.17
C VAL A 203 -0.68 -13.13 -0.09
N LEU A 204 0.42 -12.44 -0.38
CA LEU A 204 1.12 -11.53 0.52
C LEU A 204 0.82 -10.09 0.13
N HIS A 205 0.32 -9.31 1.08
CA HIS A 205 -0.14 -7.94 0.88
C HIS A 205 0.91 -6.94 1.37
N THR A 206 1.22 -5.93 0.56
CA THR A 206 2.25 -4.92 0.89
C THR A 206 1.69 -3.66 1.55
N ASN A 207 0.37 -3.47 1.53
CA ASN A 207 -0.34 -2.31 2.06
C ASN A 207 0.18 -0.95 1.52
N TYR A 208 0.47 -0.85 0.22
CA TYR A 208 0.81 0.44 -0.38
C TYR A 208 -0.41 1.34 -0.59
N PRO A 209 -0.30 2.66 -0.30
CA PRO A 209 -1.30 3.63 -0.71
C PRO A 209 -1.47 3.63 -2.23
N GLY A 210 -2.72 3.78 -2.69
CA GLY A 210 -3.05 3.72 -4.11
C GLY A 210 -3.41 2.33 -4.62
N HIS A 211 -3.50 1.33 -3.73
CA HIS A 211 -4.13 0.05 -4.01
C HIS A 211 -5.56 0.03 -3.46
N ALA A 212 -6.45 -0.76 -4.06
CA ALA A 212 -7.85 -0.87 -3.60
C ALA A 212 -7.94 -1.45 -2.18
N ASP A 213 -7.04 -2.38 -1.84
CA ASP A 213 -6.97 -3.03 -0.52
C ASP A 213 -6.12 -2.25 0.50
N PHE A 214 -5.76 -1.00 0.22
CA PHE A 214 -5.01 -0.17 1.15
C PHE A 214 -5.78 -0.03 2.47
N ASN A 215 -5.09 -0.27 3.60
CA ASN A 215 -5.64 -0.27 4.95
C ASN A 215 -6.61 -1.43 5.28
N SER A 216 -6.85 -2.35 4.33
CA SER A 216 -7.55 -3.62 4.62
C SER A 216 -6.63 -4.65 5.28
N TYR A 217 -5.33 -4.57 4.98
CA TYR A 217 -4.30 -5.50 5.47
C TYR A 217 -3.13 -4.72 6.09
N ILE A 218 -2.50 -5.30 7.12
CA ILE A 218 -1.16 -4.91 7.55
C ILE A 218 -0.16 -5.35 6.47
N LYS A 219 0.97 -4.63 6.36
CA LYS A 219 2.04 -4.99 5.43
C LYS A 219 2.69 -6.31 5.86
N CYS A 220 2.69 -7.30 4.97
CA CYS A 220 3.52 -8.49 5.09
C CYS A 220 4.96 -8.15 4.69
N ASN A 221 5.92 -8.31 5.62
CA ASN A 221 7.34 -8.03 5.38
C ASN A 221 8.05 -9.26 4.81
N PHE A 222 7.60 -9.70 3.64
CA PHE A 222 8.16 -10.90 3.04
C PHE A 222 9.60 -10.71 2.58
N VAL A 223 10.36 -11.81 2.56
CA VAL A 223 11.69 -11.90 1.99
C VAL A 223 11.72 -13.14 1.10
N ILE A 224 11.77 -12.92 -0.20
CA ILE A 224 11.88 -14.00 -1.19
C ILE A 224 13.35 -14.12 -1.56
N GLU A 225 13.95 -15.25 -1.19
CA GLU A 225 15.31 -15.59 -1.57
C GLU A 225 15.31 -16.29 -2.92
N GLY A 226 16.13 -15.83 -3.86
CA GLY A 226 16.36 -16.53 -5.11
C GLY A 226 17.29 -17.70 -4.88
N SER A 227 16.78 -18.94 -4.91
CA SER A 227 17.57 -20.14 -4.64
C SER A 227 18.63 -20.46 -5.71
N ASP A 228 18.56 -19.84 -6.89
CA ASP A 228 19.39 -20.23 -8.06
C ASP A 228 20.09 -19.07 -8.79
N PHE A 229 20.12 -17.85 -8.22
CA PHE A 229 20.78 -16.71 -8.86
C PHE A 229 22.20 -16.52 -8.32
N ASP A 230 23.17 -16.87 -9.16
CA ASP A 230 24.61 -16.85 -8.92
C ASP A 230 25.09 -15.60 -8.13
N ASN A 231 25.73 -15.84 -6.98
CA ASN A 231 26.64 -14.97 -6.21
C ASN A 231 26.29 -13.51 -5.88
N SER A 232 25.04 -13.07 -6.01
CA SER A 232 24.59 -11.82 -5.36
C SER A 232 23.33 -12.07 -4.54
N LYS A 233 23.40 -11.81 -3.23
CA LYS A 233 22.28 -11.88 -2.28
C LYS A 233 21.21 -10.83 -2.61
N GLN A 234 20.52 -10.96 -3.73
CA GLN A 234 19.43 -10.09 -4.11
C GLN A 234 18.11 -10.75 -3.70
N SER A 235 17.58 -10.32 -2.56
CA SER A 235 16.27 -10.73 -2.06
C SER A 235 15.18 -9.78 -2.55
N ILE A 236 14.01 -10.32 -2.90
CA ILE A 236 12.84 -9.50 -3.22
C ILE A 236 12.06 -9.26 -1.93
N THR A 237 11.80 -7.99 -1.64
CA THR A 237 11.06 -7.52 -0.46
C THR A 237 9.88 -6.65 -0.91
N PRO A 238 8.92 -6.31 -0.03
CA PRO A 238 7.86 -5.37 -0.36
C PRO A 238 8.35 -4.00 -0.83
N SER A 239 9.60 -3.62 -0.49
CA SER A 239 10.19 -2.34 -0.86
C SER A 239 10.95 -2.39 -2.19
N THR A 240 11.14 -3.57 -2.76
CA THR A 240 11.78 -3.76 -4.07
C THR A 240 10.87 -3.19 -5.17
N LYS A 241 11.46 -2.42 -6.09
CA LYS A 241 10.75 -1.84 -7.23
C LYS A 241 10.58 -2.84 -8.35
N TRP A 242 9.53 -2.68 -9.15
CA TRP A 242 9.26 -3.60 -10.26
C TRP A 242 10.42 -3.74 -11.26
N ASP A 243 11.12 -2.64 -11.56
CA ASP A 243 12.29 -2.70 -12.45
C ASP A 243 13.42 -3.56 -11.88
N GLN A 244 13.65 -3.49 -10.57
CA GLN A 244 14.63 -4.34 -9.87
C GLN A 244 14.19 -5.81 -9.86
N VAL A 245 12.89 -6.08 -9.72
CA VAL A 245 12.38 -7.47 -9.80
C VAL A 245 12.66 -8.07 -11.18
N LYS A 246 12.47 -7.31 -12.26
CA LYS A 246 12.79 -7.76 -13.63
C LYS A 246 14.29 -7.97 -13.82
N GLU A 247 15.14 -7.17 -13.18
CA GLU A 247 16.59 -7.40 -13.19
C GLU A 247 16.97 -8.70 -12.47
N ILE A 248 16.31 -9.02 -11.35
CA ILE A 248 16.57 -10.23 -10.56
C ILE A 248 16.03 -11.48 -11.27
N LEU A 249 14.77 -11.48 -11.71
CA LEU A 249 14.08 -12.67 -12.22
C LEU A 249 14.10 -12.79 -13.75
N GLY A 250 14.56 -11.76 -14.46
CA GLY A 250 14.46 -11.66 -15.91
C GLY A 250 13.06 -11.29 -16.41
N ASP A 251 12.91 -11.32 -17.74
CA ASP A 251 11.65 -11.00 -18.41
C ASP A 251 10.67 -12.18 -18.33
N CYS A 252 9.43 -11.91 -17.92
CA CYS A 252 8.33 -12.88 -17.83
C CYS A 252 7.28 -12.71 -18.94
N GLY A 253 7.49 -11.81 -19.89
CA GLY A 253 6.55 -11.54 -20.97
C GLY A 253 5.38 -10.62 -20.56
N ARG A 254 4.24 -10.77 -21.24
CA ARG A 254 3.11 -9.83 -21.12
C ARG A 254 2.34 -10.04 -19.81
N ALA A 255 2.12 -8.96 -19.08
CA ALA A 255 1.23 -8.95 -17.92
C ALA A 255 -0.24 -9.14 -18.30
N ALA A 256 -0.98 -9.80 -17.40
CA ALA A 256 -2.43 -9.73 -17.36
C ALA A 256 -2.86 -8.41 -16.71
N ILE A 257 -3.91 -7.77 -17.23
CA ILE A 257 -4.47 -6.55 -16.65
C ILE A 257 -5.53 -6.96 -15.62
N GLN A 258 -5.32 -6.58 -14.37
CA GLN A 258 -6.28 -6.79 -13.31
C GLN A 258 -7.03 -5.48 -13.05
N THR A 259 -8.34 -5.51 -13.32
CA THR A 259 -9.24 -4.43 -12.96
C THR A 259 -10.11 -4.96 -11.84
N GLN A 260 -9.85 -4.55 -10.59
CA GLN A 260 -10.73 -4.93 -9.49
C GLN A 260 -12.16 -4.48 -9.84
N GLY A 261 -13.10 -5.42 -9.86
CA GLY A 261 -14.44 -5.28 -10.46
C GLY A 261 -15.39 -4.28 -9.77
N SER A 262 -14.89 -3.38 -8.92
CA SER A 262 -15.69 -2.27 -8.42
C SER A 262 -15.65 -1.12 -9.43
N THR A 263 -16.82 -0.60 -9.78
CA THR A 263 -17.00 0.59 -10.63
C THR A 263 -16.42 1.88 -10.03
N SER A 264 -15.81 1.81 -8.84
CA SER A 264 -15.38 2.95 -8.05
C SER A 264 -13.90 2.93 -7.63
N ASN A 265 -13.07 2.01 -8.12
CA ASN A 265 -11.63 2.04 -7.81
C ASN A 265 -10.98 3.33 -8.38
N PRO A 266 -10.59 4.30 -7.53
CA PRO A 266 -10.07 5.59 -8.01
C PRO A 266 -8.62 5.49 -8.50
N PHE A 267 -7.94 4.36 -8.26
CA PHE A 267 -6.53 4.17 -8.57
C PHE A 267 -6.29 3.47 -9.92
N GLY A 268 -7.34 2.91 -10.51
CA GLY A 268 -7.29 2.19 -11.79
C GLY A 268 -6.75 0.77 -11.67
N SER A 269 -6.45 0.17 -12.83
CA SER A 269 -5.98 -1.21 -12.94
C SER A 269 -4.54 -1.43 -12.49
N THR A 270 -4.26 -2.66 -12.07
CA THR A 270 -2.94 -3.22 -11.76
C THR A 270 -2.53 -4.22 -12.86
N PHE A 271 -1.25 -4.61 -12.85
CA PHE A 271 -0.66 -5.55 -13.80
C PHE A 271 -0.14 -6.78 -13.07
N VAL A 272 -0.53 -7.97 -13.52
CA VAL A 272 -0.10 -9.23 -12.92
C VAL A 272 0.93 -9.90 -13.83
N TYR A 273 2.10 -10.17 -13.28
CA TYR A 273 3.24 -10.80 -13.93
C TYR A 273 3.51 -12.16 -13.29
N GLY A 274 3.49 -13.24 -14.08
CA GLY A 274 3.70 -14.59 -13.60
C GLY A 274 5.10 -15.12 -13.89
N TYR A 275 5.71 -15.74 -12.89
CA TYR A 275 6.95 -16.51 -12.97
C TYR A 275 6.68 -17.93 -12.45
N GLN A 276 7.73 -18.76 -12.47
CA GLN A 276 7.69 -20.09 -11.88
C GLN A 276 7.41 -19.99 -10.37
N ASN A 277 6.30 -20.57 -9.91
CA ASN A 277 5.84 -20.62 -8.51
C ASN A 277 5.47 -19.28 -7.83
N ILE A 278 5.51 -18.16 -8.56
CA ILE A 278 5.22 -16.83 -8.01
C ILE A 278 4.59 -15.92 -9.06
N ALA A 279 3.67 -15.05 -8.65
CA ALA A 279 3.14 -13.97 -9.46
C ALA A 279 3.14 -12.66 -8.67
N PHE A 280 3.43 -11.56 -9.36
CA PHE A 280 3.46 -10.21 -8.79
C PHE A 280 2.34 -9.37 -9.37
N GLU A 281 1.50 -8.81 -8.51
CA GLU A 281 0.60 -7.72 -8.86
C GLU A 281 1.32 -6.39 -8.66
N VAL A 282 1.36 -5.56 -9.69
CA VAL A 282 2.15 -4.34 -9.74
C VAL A 282 1.25 -3.16 -10.09
N MET A 283 1.37 -2.10 -9.31
CA MET A 283 0.68 -0.83 -9.55
C MET A 283 1.36 -0.01 -10.65
N LYS A 284 0.65 0.94 -11.24
CA LYS A 284 1.16 1.83 -12.31
C LYS A 284 2.41 2.63 -11.92
N ASN A 285 2.65 2.83 -10.63
CA ASN A 285 3.82 3.53 -10.09
C ASN A 285 5.02 2.60 -9.80
N GLY A 286 4.96 1.33 -10.25
CA GLY A 286 6.04 0.35 -10.16
C GLY A 286 6.27 -0.24 -8.77
N TYR A 287 5.34 -0.04 -7.82
CA TYR A 287 5.35 -0.75 -6.54
C TYR A 287 4.56 -2.06 -6.65
N ILE A 288 5.02 -3.08 -5.95
CA ILE A 288 4.36 -4.39 -5.83
C ILE A 288 3.18 -4.21 -4.88
N ALA A 289 1.96 -4.49 -5.33
CA ALA A 289 0.75 -4.49 -4.50
C ALA A 289 0.63 -5.79 -3.72
N THR A 290 0.65 -6.92 -4.43
CA THR A 290 0.52 -8.25 -3.86
C THR A 290 1.50 -9.24 -4.51
N VAL A 291 1.87 -10.27 -3.76
CA VAL A 291 2.64 -11.42 -4.25
C VAL A 291 1.81 -12.68 -4.05
N THR A 292 1.52 -13.40 -5.13
CA THR A 292 0.84 -14.69 -5.07
C THR A 292 1.84 -15.82 -5.24
N LEU A 293 1.94 -16.71 -4.27
CA LEU A 293 2.79 -17.89 -4.30
C LEU A 293 1.93 -19.13 -4.58
N PHE A 294 2.45 -20.05 -5.39
CA PHE A 294 1.74 -21.27 -5.73
C PHE A 294 2.70 -22.42 -6.05
N GLN A 295 2.26 -23.64 -5.79
CA GLN A 295 2.97 -24.86 -6.19
C GLN A 295 2.55 -25.23 -7.62
N SER A 296 3.53 -25.60 -8.46
CA SER A 296 3.31 -26.04 -9.85
C SER A 296 2.97 -27.52 -9.94
#